data_AF-A0A4Q1IG20-F1
#
_entry.id   AF-A0A4Q1IG20-F1
#
_cell.length_a   1.000
_cell.length_b   1.000
_cell.length_c   1.000
_cell.angle_alpha   90.00
_cell.angle_beta   90.00
_cell.angle_gamma   90.00
#
_symmetry.space_group_name_H-M   'P 1'
#
loop_
_entity.id
_entity.type
_entity.pdbx_description
1 polymer ?
#
loop_
_entity_poly.entity_id
_entity_poly.type
_entity_poly.pdbx_seq_one_letter_code
_entity_poly.pdbx_strand_id
1 'polypeptide(L)'
;MKRTLFIIIILIFNICLSQNEDKTNHLDFQKEFMIKAEENILKNELGKAYFSYQFALHQDSTSVNGIIALRKSDSLKLILRNKLKLEIIGVWKLKKFANGMILKKTDDNLEFDKILIISNSEISFYEQNKKTQKNEFIKREKIQFNNIPDLWPAYSELIYSDKQIWSFTLIENGKNLKIKNTGKVINEKSREQMLSGNSELFYERIK
;
A
#
# COMPACT_ATOMS: atom_id res chain seq x y z
N MET A 1 1.99 3.44 -58.14
CA MET A 1 0.78 3.68 -57.31
C MET A 1 0.11 2.40 -56.84
N LYS A 2 -0.17 1.40 -57.70
CA LYS A 2 -0.84 0.14 -57.28
C LYS A 2 -0.03 -0.70 -56.25
N ARG A 3 1.29 -0.79 -56.41
CA ARG A 3 2.18 -1.53 -55.48
C ARG A 3 2.33 -0.85 -54.11
N THR A 4 2.42 0.48 -54.08
CA THR A 4 2.48 1.25 -52.83
C THR A 4 1.14 1.22 -52.08
N LEU A 5 0.01 1.27 -52.80
CA LEU A 5 -1.32 1.14 -52.19
C LEU A 5 -1.52 -0.24 -51.54
N PHE A 6 -1.02 -1.31 -52.17
CA PHE A 6 -1.10 -2.67 -51.64
C PHE A 6 -0.30 -2.84 -50.33
N ILE A 7 0.89 -2.24 -50.25
CA ILE A 7 1.71 -2.24 -49.03
C ILE A 7 1.01 -1.48 -47.89
N ILE A 8 0.38 -0.34 -48.20
CA ILE A 8 -0.40 0.44 -47.21
C ILE A 8 -1.60 -0.37 -46.70
N ILE A 9 -2.31 -1.07 -47.59
CA ILE A 9 -3.45 -1.92 -47.20
C ILE A 9 -3.01 -3.06 -46.29
N ILE A 10 -1.88 -3.73 -46.60
CA ILE A 10 -1.32 -4.78 -45.74
C ILE A 10 -0.92 -4.24 -44.36
N LEU A 11 -0.28 -3.06 -44.30
CA LEU A 11 0.11 -2.45 -43.04
C LEU A 11 -1.11 -2.09 -42.17
N ILE A 12 -2.17 -1.54 -42.77
CA ILE A 12 -3.41 -1.21 -42.05
C ILE A 12 -4.11 -2.48 -41.54
N PHE A 13 -4.13 -3.55 -42.33
CA PHE A 13 -4.77 -4.82 -41.92
C PHE A 13 -4.06 -5.48 -40.72
N ASN A 14 -2.72 -5.40 -40.66
CA ASN A 14 -1.95 -5.93 -39.52
C ASN A 14 -2.16 -5.12 -38.23
N ILE A 15 -2.34 -3.79 -38.33
CA ILE A 15 -2.62 -2.94 -37.16
C ILE A 15 -4.00 -3.25 -36.54
N CYS A 16 -4.99 -3.64 -37.35
CA CYS A 16 -6.32 -4.00 -36.85
C CYS A 16 -6.36 -5.38 -36.15
N LEU A 17 -5.48 -6.31 -36.52
CA LEU A 17 -5.45 -7.65 -35.92
C LEU A 17 -4.77 -7.67 -34.54
N SER A 18 -3.70 -6.88 -34.31
CA SER A 18 -3.03 -6.85 -33.00
C SER A 18 -3.93 -6.29 -31.88
N GLN A 19 -4.82 -5.34 -32.19
CA GLN A 19 -5.69 -4.72 -31.20
C GLN A 19 -6.78 -5.67 -30.65
N ASN A 20 -7.12 -6.74 -31.36
CA ASN A 20 -8.11 -7.72 -30.92
C ASN A 20 -7.53 -8.80 -30.00
N GLU A 21 -6.27 -9.19 -30.19
CA GLU A 21 -5.56 -10.08 -29.26
C GLU A 21 -5.37 -9.40 -27.89
N ASP A 22 -4.98 -8.12 -27.88
CA ASP A 22 -4.80 -7.35 -26.64
C ASP A 22 -6.07 -7.31 -25.79
N LYS A 23 -7.24 -7.04 -26.39
CA LYS A 23 -8.53 -7.04 -25.68
C LYS A 23 -8.89 -8.40 -25.10
N THR A 24 -8.61 -9.48 -25.83
CA THR A 24 -8.91 -10.85 -25.39
C THR A 24 -8.02 -11.21 -24.19
N ASN A 25 -6.74 -10.87 -24.26
CA ASN A 25 -5.78 -11.07 -23.19
C ASN A 25 -6.18 -10.33 -21.90
N HIS A 26 -6.61 -9.07 -21.99
CA HIS A 26 -7.07 -8.31 -20.83
C HIS A 26 -8.27 -8.95 -20.10
N LEU A 27 -9.24 -9.49 -20.86
CA LEU A 27 -10.40 -10.16 -20.30
C LEU A 27 -10.03 -11.48 -19.60
N ASP A 28 -9.08 -12.22 -20.15
CA ASP A 28 -8.62 -13.46 -19.55
C ASP A 28 -7.78 -13.22 -18.29
N PHE A 29 -6.88 -12.22 -18.30
CA PHE A 29 -6.18 -11.78 -17.09
C PHE A 29 -7.16 -11.30 -16.01
N GLN A 30 -8.20 -10.56 -16.37
CA GLN A 30 -9.22 -10.13 -15.42
C GLN A 30 -9.91 -11.32 -14.74
N LYS A 31 -10.28 -12.36 -15.51
CA LYS A 31 -10.88 -13.59 -14.96
C LYS A 31 -9.90 -14.33 -14.04
N GLU A 32 -8.63 -14.45 -14.43
CA GLU A 32 -7.61 -15.11 -13.61
C GLU A 32 -7.46 -14.43 -12.24
N PHE A 33 -7.40 -13.10 -12.22
CA PHE A 33 -7.33 -12.36 -10.96
C PHE A 33 -8.60 -12.49 -10.13
N MET A 34 -9.78 -12.59 -10.75
CA MET A 34 -11.04 -12.87 -10.04
C MET A 34 -11.00 -14.25 -9.37
N ILE A 35 -10.59 -15.30 -10.09
CA ILE A 35 -10.45 -16.66 -9.54
C ILE A 35 -9.47 -16.67 -8.37
N LYS A 36 -8.29 -16.05 -8.56
CA LYS A 36 -7.28 -15.92 -7.52
C LYS A 36 -7.79 -15.18 -6.29
N ALA A 37 -8.65 -14.18 -6.47
CA ALA A 37 -9.26 -13.46 -5.35
C ALA A 37 -10.17 -14.38 -4.52
N GLU A 38 -11.04 -15.15 -5.17
CA GLU A 38 -11.93 -16.11 -4.49
C GLU A 38 -11.14 -17.21 -3.77
N GLU A 39 -10.08 -17.76 -4.39
CA GLU A 39 -9.20 -18.71 -3.72
C GLU A 39 -8.55 -18.13 -2.45
N ASN A 40 -8.13 -16.88 -2.49
CA ASN A 40 -7.57 -16.20 -1.33
C ASN A 40 -8.63 -15.96 -0.24
N ILE A 41 -9.90 -15.73 -0.61
CA ILE A 41 -11.00 -15.67 0.37
C ILE A 41 -11.15 -17.02 1.07
N LEU A 42 -11.18 -18.13 0.32
CA LEU A 42 -11.30 -19.48 0.88
C LEU A 42 -10.14 -19.83 1.83
N LYS A 43 -8.93 -19.33 1.53
CA LYS A 43 -7.73 -19.47 2.37
C LYS A 43 -7.67 -18.46 3.53
N ASN A 44 -8.68 -17.60 3.70
CA ASN A 44 -8.72 -16.49 4.66
C ASN A 44 -7.55 -15.48 4.49
N GLU A 45 -7.00 -15.37 3.30
CA GLU A 45 -5.92 -14.45 2.94
C GLU A 45 -6.47 -13.14 2.39
N LEU A 46 -7.29 -12.45 3.19
CA LEU A 46 -8.09 -11.29 2.76
C LEU A 46 -7.27 -10.16 2.13
N GLY A 47 -6.04 -9.94 2.60
CA GLY A 47 -5.12 -8.97 2.00
C GLY A 47 -4.79 -9.33 0.56
N LYS A 48 -4.46 -10.60 0.28
CA LYS A 48 -4.17 -11.07 -1.08
C LYS A 48 -5.43 -11.06 -1.95
N ALA A 49 -6.60 -11.39 -1.39
CA ALA A 49 -7.88 -11.28 -2.10
C ALA A 49 -8.15 -9.83 -2.53
N TYR A 50 -7.95 -8.86 -1.63
CA TYR A 50 -8.07 -7.42 -1.93
C TYR A 50 -7.14 -7.02 -3.09
N PHE A 51 -5.87 -7.40 -3.02
CA PHE A 51 -4.90 -7.15 -4.10
C PHE A 51 -5.39 -7.74 -5.42
N SER A 52 -5.78 -9.01 -5.45
CA SER A 52 -6.25 -9.68 -6.67
C SER A 52 -7.46 -8.98 -7.29
N TYR A 53 -8.48 -8.60 -6.51
CA TYR A 53 -9.62 -7.84 -7.06
C TYR A 53 -9.20 -6.47 -7.59
N GLN A 54 -8.28 -5.76 -6.93
CA GLN A 54 -7.81 -4.47 -7.43
C GLN A 54 -7.04 -4.60 -8.75
N PHE A 55 -6.28 -5.70 -8.94
CA PHE A 55 -5.67 -6.01 -10.23
C PHE A 55 -6.70 -6.34 -11.30
N ALA A 56 -7.75 -7.12 -10.98
CA ALA A 56 -8.86 -7.38 -11.89
C ALA A 56 -9.57 -6.08 -12.31
N LEU A 57 -9.80 -5.17 -11.36
CA LEU A 57 -10.39 -3.85 -11.60
C LEU A 57 -9.52 -2.99 -12.54
N HIS A 58 -8.20 -3.06 -12.41
CA HIS A 58 -7.27 -2.28 -13.23
C HIS A 58 -7.25 -2.72 -14.71
N GLN A 59 -7.59 -3.98 -15.02
CA GLN A 59 -7.63 -4.46 -16.41
C GLN A 59 -8.76 -3.81 -17.21
N ASP A 60 -9.98 -3.83 -16.67
CA ASP A 60 -11.14 -3.14 -17.24
C ASP A 60 -12.15 -2.84 -16.13
N SER A 61 -12.21 -1.59 -15.71
CA SER A 61 -13.11 -1.15 -14.63
C SER A 61 -14.58 -1.05 -15.04
N THR A 62 -14.87 -1.09 -16.33
CA THR A 62 -16.23 -0.93 -16.89
C THR A 62 -16.91 -2.26 -17.17
N SER A 63 -16.15 -3.36 -17.25
CA SER A 63 -16.70 -4.70 -17.42
C SER A 63 -17.52 -5.14 -16.21
N VAL A 64 -18.36 -6.17 -16.39
CA VAL A 64 -19.11 -6.79 -15.29
C VAL A 64 -18.18 -7.27 -14.18
N ASN A 65 -17.06 -7.90 -14.55
CA ASN A 65 -16.04 -8.33 -13.57
C ASN A 65 -15.36 -7.15 -12.89
N GLY A 66 -15.08 -6.06 -13.61
CA GLY A 66 -14.54 -4.83 -13.04
C GLY A 66 -15.44 -4.23 -11.97
N ILE A 67 -16.74 -4.13 -12.25
CA ILE A 67 -17.75 -3.63 -11.29
C ILE A 67 -17.85 -4.53 -10.06
N ILE A 68 -17.81 -5.86 -10.24
CA ILE A 68 -17.80 -6.81 -9.12
C ILE A 68 -16.51 -6.65 -8.30
N ALA A 69 -15.36 -6.57 -8.96
CA ALA A 69 -14.06 -6.43 -8.34
C ALA A 69 -13.95 -5.13 -7.51
N LEU A 70 -14.50 -4.02 -8.01
CA LEU A 70 -14.60 -2.76 -7.26
C LEU A 70 -15.36 -2.97 -5.95
N ARG A 71 -16.60 -3.47 -6.02
CA ARG A 71 -17.46 -3.68 -4.83
C ARG A 71 -16.82 -4.62 -3.81
N LYS A 72 -16.23 -5.72 -4.28
CA LYS A 72 -15.57 -6.72 -3.44
C LYS A 72 -14.33 -6.16 -2.78
N SER A 73 -13.47 -5.49 -3.54
CA SER A 73 -12.25 -4.88 -3.00
C SER A 73 -12.56 -3.74 -2.03
N ASP A 74 -13.57 -2.91 -2.26
CA ASP A 74 -13.99 -1.86 -1.31
C ASP A 74 -14.47 -2.46 0.02
N SER A 75 -15.24 -3.55 -0.04
CA SER A 75 -15.70 -4.27 1.15
C SER A 75 -14.51 -4.84 1.95
N LEU A 76 -13.57 -5.50 1.25
CA LEU A 76 -12.35 -6.03 1.88
C LEU A 76 -11.47 -4.92 2.45
N LYS A 77 -11.35 -3.79 1.76
CA LYS A 77 -10.57 -2.63 2.20
C LYS A 77 -11.06 -2.12 3.55
N LEU A 78 -12.37 -2.02 3.75
CA LEU A 78 -12.95 -1.62 5.04
C LEU A 78 -12.61 -2.62 6.15
N ILE A 79 -12.78 -3.92 5.90
CA ILE A 79 -12.48 -5.00 6.86
C ILE A 79 -10.99 -4.96 7.24
N LEU A 80 -10.10 -4.91 6.25
CA LEU A 80 -8.65 -4.89 6.44
C LEU A 80 -8.19 -3.65 7.20
N ARG A 81 -8.77 -2.49 6.93
CA ARG A 81 -8.46 -1.25 7.66
C ARG A 81 -8.90 -1.29 9.10
N ASN A 82 -10.10 -1.81 9.37
CA ASN A 82 -10.59 -1.98 10.74
C ASN A 82 -9.71 -2.96 11.51
N LYS A 83 -9.35 -4.09 10.88
CA LYS A 83 -8.41 -5.06 11.45
C LYS A 83 -7.06 -4.42 11.76
N LEU A 84 -6.44 -3.78 10.77
CA LEU A 84 -5.15 -3.11 10.94
C LEU A 84 -5.19 -2.09 12.08
N LYS A 85 -6.21 -1.23 12.10
CA LYS A 85 -6.40 -0.20 13.12
C LYS A 85 -6.42 -0.78 14.53
N LEU A 86 -7.07 -1.92 14.74
CA LEU A 86 -7.09 -2.60 16.03
C LEU A 86 -5.74 -3.24 16.35
N GLU A 87 -5.11 -3.89 15.38
CA GLU A 87 -3.86 -4.63 15.60
C GLU A 87 -2.64 -3.74 15.85
N ILE A 88 -2.61 -2.52 15.31
CA ILE A 88 -1.48 -1.59 15.48
C ILE A 88 -1.54 -0.77 16.78
N ILE A 89 -2.64 -0.80 17.52
CA ILE A 89 -2.74 -0.12 18.83
C ILE A 89 -1.68 -0.68 19.77
N GLY A 90 -1.00 0.21 20.48
CA GLY A 90 0.04 -0.15 21.44
C GLY A 90 1.13 0.89 21.56
N VAL A 91 2.14 0.54 22.34
CA VAL A 91 3.37 1.32 22.51
C VAL A 91 4.50 0.60 21.80
N TRP A 92 5.21 1.36 20.97
CA TRP A 92 6.16 0.85 20.01
C TRP A 92 7.50 1.59 20.18
N LYS A 93 8.60 0.85 20.27
CA LYS A 93 9.95 1.43 20.37
C LYS A 93 10.70 1.22 19.05
N LEU A 94 11.25 2.28 18.48
CA LEU A 94 12.05 2.18 17.27
C LEU A 94 13.32 1.36 17.55
N LYS A 95 13.63 0.39 16.69
CA LYS A 95 14.84 -0.44 16.78
C LYS A 95 15.75 -0.30 15.58
N LYS A 96 15.18 -0.10 14.41
CA LYS A 96 15.93 -0.01 13.15
C LYS A 96 15.25 0.99 12.22
N PHE A 97 16.04 1.58 11.35
CA PHE A 97 15.55 2.39 10.24
C PHE A 97 16.38 2.11 9.00
N ALA A 98 15.74 2.19 7.84
CA ALA A 98 16.41 2.05 6.55
C ALA A 98 16.16 3.30 5.70
N ASN A 99 17.15 3.65 4.89
CA ASN A 99 16.99 4.61 3.81
C ASN A 99 17.54 3.98 2.53
N GLY A 100 16.64 3.57 1.63
CA GLY A 100 17.02 2.71 0.50
C GLY A 100 17.58 1.37 0.98
N MET A 101 18.76 0.98 0.48
CA MET A 101 19.41 -0.29 0.82
C MET A 101 20.17 -0.29 2.15
N ILE A 102 20.32 0.88 2.80
CA ILE A 102 21.11 1.01 4.02
C ILE A 102 20.21 0.82 5.24
N LEU A 103 20.38 -0.30 5.95
CA LEU A 103 19.72 -0.57 7.23
C LEU A 103 20.62 -0.18 8.39
N LYS A 104 20.12 0.65 9.31
CA LYS A 104 20.81 1.07 10.54
C LYS A 104 20.00 0.66 11.76
N LYS A 105 20.69 0.18 12.81
CA LYS A 105 20.10 0.02 14.14
C LYS A 105 20.11 1.36 14.86
N THR A 106 19.17 1.57 15.77
CA THR A 106 19.26 2.66 16.73
C THR A 106 20.49 2.46 17.61
N ASP A 107 21.24 3.53 17.86
CA ASP A 107 22.41 3.47 18.72
C ASP A 107 21.97 3.38 20.19
N ASP A 108 22.41 2.31 20.84
CA ASP A 108 22.09 2.05 22.25
C ASP A 108 22.76 3.08 23.18
N ASN A 109 23.78 3.81 22.72
CA ASN A 109 24.45 4.88 23.47
C ASN A 109 23.71 6.22 23.44
N LEU A 110 22.71 6.39 22.57
CA LEU A 110 21.88 7.60 22.57
C LEU A 110 21.13 7.73 23.89
N GLU A 111 21.02 8.94 24.41
CA GLU A 111 20.31 9.18 25.68
C GLU A 111 18.79 8.95 25.59
N PHE A 112 18.23 9.01 24.38
CA PHE A 112 16.79 8.95 24.14
C PHE A 112 16.39 7.78 23.23
N ASP A 113 15.29 7.13 23.58
CA ASP A 113 14.58 6.17 22.74
C ASP A 113 13.47 6.87 21.95
N LYS A 114 13.26 6.48 20.68
CA LYS A 114 12.11 6.96 19.90
C LYS A 114 10.91 6.05 20.13
N ILE A 115 9.87 6.62 20.74
CA ILE A 115 8.64 5.92 21.11
C ILE A 115 7.49 6.39 20.23
N LEU A 116 6.66 5.44 19.83
CA LEU A 116 5.46 5.63 19.04
C LEU A 116 4.28 5.04 19.83
N ILE A 117 3.28 5.87 20.15
CA ILE A 117 2.06 5.44 20.82
C ILE A 117 0.91 5.54 19.82
N ILE A 118 0.29 4.40 19.50
CA ILE A 118 -0.85 4.36 18.58
C ILE A 118 -2.11 4.06 19.38
N SER A 119 -3.10 4.94 19.23
CA SER A 119 -4.43 4.79 19.84
C SER A 119 -5.51 4.60 18.77
N ASN A 120 -6.78 4.60 19.17
CA ASN A 120 -7.92 4.46 18.27
C ASN A 120 -8.08 5.59 17.24
N SER A 121 -7.44 6.75 17.40
CA SER A 121 -7.67 7.88 16.49
C SER A 121 -6.39 8.55 15.99
N GLU A 122 -5.27 8.23 16.60
CA GLU A 122 -4.05 9.00 16.41
C GLU A 122 -2.78 8.20 16.70
N ILE A 123 -1.69 8.74 16.22
CA ILE A 123 -0.33 8.24 16.33
C ILE A 123 0.49 9.36 16.96
N SER A 124 0.99 9.16 18.17
CA SER A 124 1.80 10.13 18.90
C SER A 124 3.25 9.69 18.97
N PHE A 125 4.16 10.62 18.72
CA PHE A 125 5.60 10.41 18.66
C PHE A 125 6.26 11.08 19.86
N TYR A 126 7.19 10.36 20.51
CA TYR A 126 7.90 10.80 21.69
C TYR A 126 9.39 10.47 21.60
N GLU A 127 10.19 11.25 22.31
CA GLU A 127 11.53 10.87 22.73
C GLU A 127 11.51 10.56 24.22
N GLN A 128 11.91 9.35 24.59
CA GLN A 128 11.93 8.89 25.98
C GLN A 128 13.37 8.90 26.49
N ASN A 129 13.64 9.68 27.54
CA ASN A 129 14.95 9.66 28.17
C ASN A 129 15.19 8.28 28.84
N LYS A 130 16.27 7.59 28.48
CA LYS A 130 16.55 6.22 28.96
C LYS A 130 16.76 6.14 30.47
N LYS A 131 17.31 7.20 31.09
CA LYS A 131 17.62 7.24 32.53
C LYS A 131 16.37 7.56 33.36
N THR A 132 15.65 8.61 32.98
CA THR A 132 14.50 9.12 33.76
C THR A 132 13.17 8.50 33.34
N GLN A 133 13.13 7.80 32.19
CA GLN A 133 11.92 7.25 31.56
C GLN A 133 10.86 8.30 31.21
N LYS A 134 11.21 9.59 31.28
CA LYS A 134 10.32 10.71 30.95
C LYS A 134 10.16 10.81 29.43
N ASN A 135 8.91 10.90 28.98
CA ASN A 135 8.56 11.13 27.59
C ASN A 135 8.49 12.62 27.28
N GLU A 136 9.20 13.04 26.25
CA GLU A 136 9.06 14.33 25.60
C GLU A 136 8.24 14.16 24.32
N PHE A 137 7.16 14.95 24.20
CA PHE A 137 6.27 14.89 23.05
C PHE A 137 6.90 15.57 21.84
N ILE A 138 6.87 14.89 20.68
CA ILE A 138 7.43 15.41 19.43
C ILE A 138 6.30 15.90 18.51
N LYS A 139 5.36 15.02 18.19
CA LYS A 139 4.21 15.34 17.33
C LYS A 139 3.10 14.30 17.45
N ARG A 140 1.93 14.61 16.88
CA ARG A 140 0.84 13.66 16.70
C ARG A 140 0.33 13.71 15.26
N GLU A 141 -0.14 12.57 14.77
CA GLU A 141 -0.80 12.42 13.48
C GLU A 141 -2.17 11.78 13.69
N LYS A 142 -3.18 12.18 12.92
CA LYS A 142 -4.48 11.49 12.90
C LYS A 142 -4.36 10.20 12.10
N ILE A 143 -5.11 9.17 12.48
CA ILE A 143 -5.25 7.98 11.63
C ILE A 143 -6.19 8.33 10.48
N GLN A 144 -5.60 8.76 9.36
CA GLN A 144 -6.30 9.09 8.13
C GLN A 144 -5.81 8.18 7.00
N PHE A 145 -6.65 7.24 6.57
CA PHE A 145 -6.28 6.33 5.49
C PHE A 145 -6.20 7.02 4.12
N ASN A 146 -5.20 6.64 3.33
CA ASN A 146 -5.05 7.09 1.95
C ASN A 146 -6.13 6.46 1.04
N ASN A 147 -6.89 7.29 0.34
CA ASN A 147 -7.86 6.84 -0.67
C ASN A 147 -7.47 7.21 -2.10
N ILE A 148 -6.33 7.88 -2.28
CA ILE A 148 -5.82 8.26 -3.59
C ILE A 148 -5.43 6.98 -4.35
N PRO A 149 -5.93 6.76 -5.57
CA PRO A 149 -5.54 5.61 -6.38
C PRO A 149 -4.03 5.54 -6.60
N ASP A 150 -3.53 4.32 -6.69
CA ASP A 150 -2.12 4.01 -6.96
C ASP A 150 -2.04 2.80 -7.88
N LEU A 151 -0.93 2.68 -8.60
CA LEU A 151 -0.58 1.49 -9.40
C LEU A 151 -0.51 0.24 -8.52
N TRP A 152 -0.04 0.39 -7.27
CA TRP A 152 0.03 -0.68 -6.29
C TRP A 152 -1.05 -0.46 -5.23
N PRO A 153 -2.16 -1.22 -5.27
CA PRO A 153 -3.31 -0.95 -4.41
C PRO A 153 -2.97 -1.21 -2.94
N ALA A 154 -3.06 -0.19 -2.09
CA ALA A 154 -2.74 -0.32 -0.67
C ALA A 154 -3.95 -0.02 0.22
N TYR A 155 -4.20 -0.88 1.21
CA TYR A 155 -5.22 -0.63 2.23
C TYR A 155 -4.63 -0.02 3.51
N SER A 156 -3.31 -0.19 3.73
CA SER A 156 -2.61 0.10 4.99
C SER A 156 -1.84 1.43 4.99
N GLU A 157 -2.09 2.29 4.01
CA GLU A 157 -1.44 3.59 3.92
C GLU A 157 -2.20 4.66 4.70
N LEU A 158 -1.47 5.45 5.49
CA LEU A 158 -1.96 6.62 6.20
C LEU A 158 -1.32 7.90 5.64
N ILE A 159 -2.09 8.98 5.61
CA ILE A 159 -1.63 10.32 5.23
C ILE A 159 -1.32 11.09 6.52
N TYR A 160 -0.08 11.58 6.62
CA TYR A 160 0.33 12.48 7.70
C TYR A 160 0.01 13.94 7.37
N SER A 161 0.02 14.80 8.39
CA SER A 161 -0.25 16.24 8.29
C SER A 161 0.69 16.98 7.34
N ASP A 162 1.91 16.47 7.15
CA ASP A 162 2.90 16.97 6.19
C ASP A 162 2.70 16.46 4.74
N LYS A 163 1.55 15.81 4.50
CA LYS A 163 1.16 15.17 3.24
C LYS A 163 1.95 13.91 2.87
N GLN A 164 2.86 13.44 3.71
CA GLN A 164 3.58 12.20 3.45
C GLN A 164 2.65 11.00 3.61
N ILE A 165 2.84 9.98 2.78
CA ILE A 165 2.06 8.75 2.78
C ILE A 165 2.95 7.63 3.35
N TRP A 166 2.44 6.95 4.38
CA TRP A 166 3.17 5.92 5.10
C TRP A 166 2.34 4.63 5.14
N SER A 167 2.91 3.53 4.64
CA SER A 167 2.32 2.19 4.75
C SER A 167 2.71 1.54 6.07
N PHE A 168 1.72 0.94 6.74
CA PHE A 168 1.87 0.23 8.01
C PHE A 168 1.73 -1.28 7.79
N THR A 169 2.72 -2.05 8.23
CA THR A 169 2.72 -3.51 8.10
C THR A 169 3.19 -4.14 9.39
N LEU A 170 2.36 -5.02 9.96
CA LEU A 170 2.76 -5.88 11.05
C LEU A 170 3.52 -7.09 10.50
N ILE A 171 4.68 -7.37 11.10
CA ILE A 171 5.52 -8.51 10.77
C ILE A 171 5.81 -9.32 12.04
N GLU A 172 6.35 -10.53 11.88
CA GLU A 172 6.70 -11.42 13.00
C GLU A 172 5.53 -11.63 13.98
N ASN A 173 4.36 -12.00 13.42
CA ASN A 173 3.13 -12.24 14.17
C ASN A 173 2.67 -11.03 15.02
N GLY A 174 2.90 -9.81 14.54
CA GLY A 174 2.42 -8.58 15.20
C GLY A 174 3.35 -8.03 16.28
N LYS A 175 4.52 -8.65 16.50
CA LYS A 175 5.55 -8.17 17.42
C LYS A 175 6.26 -6.92 16.91
N ASN A 176 6.41 -6.83 15.59
CA ASN A 176 7.11 -5.72 14.94
C ASN A 176 6.18 -4.97 13.99
N LEU A 177 6.30 -3.64 14.01
CA LEU A 177 5.61 -2.74 13.10
C LEU A 177 6.65 -2.13 12.15
N LYS A 178 6.49 -2.43 10.86
CA LYS A 178 7.21 -1.78 9.77
C LYS A 178 6.37 -0.61 9.25
N ILE A 179 6.95 0.59 9.22
CA ILE A 179 6.36 1.77 8.61
C ILE A 179 7.24 2.20 7.44
N LYS A 180 6.67 2.33 6.24
CA LYS A 180 7.42 2.65 5.01
C LYS A 180 6.83 3.91 4.37
N ASN A 181 7.66 4.89 4.04
CA ASN A 181 7.22 6.03 3.25
C ASN A 181 6.99 5.57 1.81
N THR A 182 5.78 5.74 1.28
CA THR A 182 5.42 5.33 -0.07
C THR A 182 5.23 6.50 -1.02
N GLY A 183 5.30 7.74 -0.54
CA GLY A 183 5.08 8.92 -1.38
C GLY A 183 4.52 10.12 -0.64
N LYS A 184 3.93 11.03 -1.42
CA LYS A 184 3.39 12.30 -0.92
C LYS A 184 2.12 12.68 -1.66
N VAL A 185 1.14 13.22 -0.96
CA VAL A 185 -0.07 13.79 -1.57
C VAL A 185 0.28 15.09 -2.30
N ILE A 186 -0.07 15.17 -3.59
CA ILE A 186 0.01 16.41 -4.38
C ILE A 186 -1.30 17.18 -4.22
N ASN A 187 -2.42 16.49 -4.47
CA ASN A 187 -3.79 16.99 -4.32
C ASN A 187 -4.74 15.85 -3.93
N GLU A 188 -6.04 16.15 -3.79
CA GLU A 188 -7.06 15.18 -3.34
C GLU A 188 -7.19 13.92 -4.22
N LYS A 189 -6.69 13.97 -5.46
CA LYS A 189 -6.82 12.89 -6.45
C LYS A 189 -5.49 12.33 -6.93
N SER A 190 -4.35 12.91 -6.54
CA SER A 190 -3.04 12.46 -7.00
C SER A 190 -1.95 12.51 -5.94
N ARG A 191 -0.98 11.62 -6.12
CA ARG A 191 0.18 11.44 -5.25
C ARG A 191 1.46 11.32 -6.08
N GLU A 192 2.58 11.66 -5.48
CA GLU A 192 3.88 11.16 -5.87
C GLU A 192 4.06 9.76 -5.27
N GLN A 193 4.74 8.88 -6.00
CA GLN A 193 5.07 7.55 -5.54
C GLN A 193 6.58 7.40 -5.38
N MET A 194 7.02 6.88 -4.24
CA MET A 194 8.40 6.48 -4.04
C MET A 194 8.60 5.05 -4.52
N LEU A 195 9.19 4.89 -5.70
CA LEU A 195 9.51 3.56 -6.27
C LEU A 195 10.76 2.94 -5.65
N SER A 196 11.72 3.75 -5.22
CA SER A 196 12.97 3.31 -4.60
C SER A 196 13.45 4.33 -3.55
N GLY A 197 14.46 3.96 -2.77
CA GLY A 197 15.03 4.87 -1.77
C GLY A 197 14.08 5.19 -0.61
N ASN A 198 13.04 4.37 -0.40
CA ASN A 198 12.04 4.63 0.63
C ASN A 198 12.70 4.65 2.02
N SER A 199 12.25 5.58 2.86
CA SER A 199 12.53 5.54 4.29
C SER A 199 11.65 4.48 4.94
N GLU A 200 12.26 3.57 5.70
CA GLU A 200 11.57 2.52 6.45
C GLU A 200 11.94 2.61 7.93
N LEU A 201 10.96 2.40 8.80
CA LEU A 201 11.11 2.41 10.25
C LEU A 201 10.60 1.08 10.80
N PHE A 202 11.37 0.47 11.69
CA PHE A 202 11.04 -0.81 12.31
C PHE A 202 10.93 -0.62 13.81
N TYR A 203 9.70 -0.78 14.30
CA TYR A 203 9.38 -0.69 15.71
C TYR A 203 9.09 -2.06 16.30
N GLU A 204 9.41 -2.23 17.57
CA GLU A 204 9.07 -3.39 18.38
C GLU A 204 8.00 -3.00 19.40
N ARG A 205 6.97 -3.84 19.58
CA ARG A 205 5.92 -3.62 20.57
C ARG A 205 6.50 -3.79 21.97
N ILE A 206 6.25 -2.84 22.85
CA ILE A 206 6.69 -2.89 24.25
C ILE A 206 5.51 -2.90 25.24
N LYS A 207 4.32 -2.45 24.83
CA LYS A 207 3.06 -2.58 25.56
C LYS A 207 1.89 -2.69 24.59
#